data_AF-A0A9D9EWC8-F1
#
_entry.id   AF-A0A9D9EWC8-F1
#
_cell.length_a   1.000
_cell.length_b   1.000
_cell.length_c   1.000
_cell.angle_alpha   90.00
_cell.angle_beta   90.00
_cell.angle_gamma   90.00
#
_symmetry.space_group_name_H-M   'P 1'
#
loop_
_entity.id
_entity.type
_entity.pdbx_description
1 polymer ?
#
loop_
_entity_poly.entity_id
_entity_poly.type
_entity_poly.pdbx_seq_one_letter_code
_entity_poly.pdbx_strand_id
1 'polypeptide(L)' 'MQVLKEDIRGRILTVARQQFEKKGYSKTSMREISEFAGVGVGNIYNYFTSKDELFHEVVRPVLCALEAMLQE' A
#
# COMPACT_ATOMS: atom_id res chain seq x y z
N MET A 1 -7.24 8.49 22.13
CA MET A 1 -6.02 8.57 21.31
C MET A 1 -6.41 8.51 19.85
N GLN A 2 -6.40 9.65 19.15
CA GLN A 2 -6.49 9.66 17.69
C GLN A 2 -5.11 9.28 17.17
N VAL A 3 -4.96 8.04 16.70
CA VAL A 3 -3.86 7.72 15.80
C VAL A 3 -4.11 8.57 14.55
N LEU A 4 -3.24 9.54 14.30
CA LEU A 4 -3.36 10.48 13.19
C LEU A 4 -3.59 9.68 11.90
N LYS A 5 -4.59 10.05 11.09
CA LYS A 5 -4.97 9.30 9.88
C LYS A 5 -3.79 9.06 8.91
N GLU A 6 -2.80 9.96 8.92
CA GLU A 6 -1.55 9.82 8.16
C GLU A 6 -0.73 8.59 8.58
N ASP A 7 -0.72 8.25 9.87
CA ASP A 7 -0.06 7.05 10.39
C ASP A 7 -0.72 5.76 9.86
N ILE A 8 -2.05 5.75 9.76
CA ILE A 8 -2.79 4.58 9.26
C ILE A 8 -2.52 4.35 7.77
N ARG A 9 -2.58 5.40 6.94
CA ARG A 9 -2.30 5.28 5.51
C ARG A 9 -0.86 4.78 5.27
N GLY A 10 0.11 5.34 5.98
CA GLY A 10 1.51 4.93 5.90
C GLY A 10 1.73 3.49 6.35
N ARG A 11 1.04 3.07 7.41
CA ARG A 11 1.09 1.68 7.89
C ARG A 11 0.53 0.69 6.88
N ILE A 12 -0.60 1.02 6.24
CA ILE A 12 -1.18 0.20 5.16
C ILE A 12 -0.18 0.06 4.01
N LEU A 13 0.44 1.15 3.55
CA LEU A 13 1.43 1.12 2.47
C LEU A 13 2.66 0.27 2.84
N THR A 14 3.15 0.41 4.07
CA THR A 14 4.31 -0.35 4.55
C THR A 14 4.03 -1.85 4.54
N VAL A 15 2.88 -2.26 5.09
CA VAL A 15 2.46 -3.66 5.11
C VAL A 15 2.19 -4.18 3.70
N ALA A 16 1.50 -3.40 2.86
CA ALA A 16 1.22 -3.78 1.48
C ALA A 16 2.52 -4.06 0.72
N ARG A 17 3.51 -3.16 0.83
CA ARG A 17 4.83 -3.34 0.23
C ARG A 17 5.49 -4.64 0.68
N GLN A 18 5.53 -4.90 1.99
CA GLN A 18 6.12 -6.13 2.54
C GLN A 18 5.43 -7.40 2.02
N GLN A 19 4.10 -7.39 1.95
CA GLN A 19 3.34 -8.54 1.44
C GLN A 19 3.56 -8.73 -0.07
N PHE A 20 3.55 -7.64 -0.85
CA PHE A 20 3.83 -7.73 -2.28
C PHE A 20 5.26 -8.22 -2.56
N GLU A 21 6.26 -7.77 -1.80
CA GLU A 21 7.65 -8.26 -1.89
C GLU A 21 7.76 -9.75 -1.54
N LYS A 22 7.07 -10.19 -0.47
CA LYS A 22 7.22 -11.56 0.06
C LYS A 22 6.56 -12.63 -0.82
N LYS A 23 5.41 -12.34 -1.41
CA LYS A 23 4.59 -13.34 -2.11
C LYS A 23 4.05 -12.90 -3.46
N GLY A 24 4.33 -11.69 -3.88
CA GLY A 24 3.88 -11.12 -5.14
C GLY A 24 2.46 -10.55 -5.08
N TYR A 25 2.15 -9.72 -6.08
CA TYR A 25 0.86 -9.02 -6.22
C TYR A 25 -0.34 -9.97 -6.27
N SER A 26 -0.28 -11.01 -7.11
CA SER A 26 -1.42 -11.91 -7.36
C SER A 26 -1.83 -12.71 -6.12
N LYS A 27 -0.87 -13.11 -5.27
CA LYS A 27 -1.12 -13.87 -4.04
C LYS A 27 -1.44 -12.98 -2.83
N THR A 28 -1.41 -11.67 -2.99
CA THR A 28 -1.73 -10.71 -1.93
C THR A 28 -3.18 -10.26 -2.05
N SER A 29 -3.89 -10.22 -0.92
CA SER A 29 -5.29 -9.78 -0.84
C SER A 29 -5.43 -8.57 0.08
N MET A 30 -6.44 -7.73 -0.19
CA MET A 30 -6.75 -6.56 0.65
C MET A 30 -7.08 -6.96 2.10
N ARG A 31 -7.75 -8.11 2.28
CA ARG A 31 -8.09 -8.64 3.60
C ARG A 31 -6.84 -8.97 4.41
N GLU A 32 -5.88 -9.64 3.79
CA GLU A 32 -4.65 -10.01 4.47
C GLU A 32 -3.80 -8.78 4.83
N ILE A 33 -3.71 -7.80 3.92
CA ILE A 33 -3.03 -6.53 4.23
C ILE A 33 -3.71 -5.83 5.42
N SER A 34 -5.05 -5.84 5.47
CA SER A 34 -5.79 -5.24 6.58
C SER A 34 -5.49 -5.91 7.93
N GLU A 35 -5.37 -7.24 7.93
CA GLU A 35 -5.04 -8.04 9.11
C GLU A 35 -3.64 -7.72 9.62
N PHE A 36 -2.63 -7.75 8.74
CA PHE A 36 -1.26 -7.40 9.09
C PHE A 36 -1.08 -5.93 9.48
N ALA A 37 -1.87 -5.03 8.90
CA ALA A 37 -1.86 -3.61 9.26
C ALA A 37 -2.63 -3.33 10.56
N GLY A 38 -3.34 -4.30 11.14
CA GLY A 38 -4.21 -4.08 12.30
C GLY A 38 -5.29 -3.03 12.02
N VAL A 39 -5.83 -3.03 10.80
CA VAL A 39 -6.87 -2.09 10.33
C VAL A 39 -8.06 -2.92 9.87
N GLY A 40 -9.27 -2.54 10.26
CA GLY A 40 -10.47 -3.23 9.76
C GLY A 40 -10.57 -3.17 8.24
N VAL A 41 -10.99 -4.26 7.60
CA VAL A 41 -11.12 -4.36 6.12
C VAL A 41 -11.94 -3.19 5.56
N GLY A 42 -13.09 -2.85 6.14
CA GLY A 42 -13.88 -1.70 5.65
C GLY A 42 -13.12 -0.37 5.74
N ASN A 43 -12.26 -0.21 6.75
CA ASN A 43 -11.46 1.00 6.90
C ASN A 43 -10.30 1.05 5.90
N ILE A 44 -9.76 -0.08 5.42
CA ILE A 44 -8.73 -0.06 4.36
C ILE A 44 -9.26 0.58 3.08
N TYR A 45 -10.54 0.31 2.76
CA TYR A 45 -11.19 0.82 1.56
C TYR A 45 -11.52 2.32 1.62
N ASN A 46 -11.43 2.93 2.81
CA ASN A 46 -11.46 4.39 2.95
C ASN A 46 -10.15 5.06 2.50
N TYR A 47 -9.05 4.31 2.42
CA TYR A 47 -7.74 4.82 2.00
C TYR A 47 -7.35 4.36 0.60
N PHE A 48 -7.75 3.16 0.20
CA PHE A 48 -7.45 2.56 -1.10
C PHE A 48 -8.66 1.78 -1.60
N THR A 49 -9.25 2.22 -2.71
CA THR A 49 -10.46 1.64 -3.30
C THR A 49 -10.23 0.25 -3.87
N SER A 50 -9.00 -0.09 -4.23
CA SER A 50 -8.65 -1.37 -4.84
C SER A 50 -7.23 -1.83 -4.53
N LYS A 51 -6.94 -3.10 -4.82
CA LYS A 51 -5.58 -3.65 -4.74
C LYS A 51 -4.65 -3.02 -5.78
N ASP A 52 -5.17 -2.70 -6.96
CA ASP A 52 -4.43 -2.04 -8.03
C ASP A 52 -4.02 -0.62 -7.62
N GLU A 53 -4.92 0.16 -7.04
CA GLU A 53 -4.61 1.49 -6.51
C GLU A 53 -3.53 1.43 -5.42
N LEU A 54 -3.69 0.51 -4.47
CA LEU A 54 -2.71 0.31 -3.40
C LEU A 54 -1.35 -0.10 -3.96
N PHE A 55 -1.31 -1.00 -4.93
CA PHE A 55 -0.07 -1.42 -5.58
C PHE A 55 0.56 -0.28 -6.37
N HIS A 56 -0.23 0.50 -7.11
CA HIS A 56 0.23 1.69 -7.81
C HIS A 56 0.93 2.67 -6.86
N GLU A 57 0.33 2.95 -5.71
CA GLU A 57 0.92 3.82 -4.68
C GLU A 57 2.22 3.25 -4.10
N VAL A 58 2.32 1.92 -3.95
CA VAL A 58 3.55 1.26 -3.51
C VAL A 58 4.68 1.42 -4.53
N VAL A 59 4.40 1.31 -5.83
CA VAL A 59 5.43 1.41 -6.89
C VAL A 59 5.70 2.84 -7.36
N ARG A 60 4.80 3.80 -7.05
CA ARG A 60 4.90 5.20 -7.46
C ARG A 60 6.29 5.82 -7.24
N PRO A 61 6.95 5.67 -6.07
CA PRO A 61 8.27 6.26 -5.86
C PRO A 61 9.33 5.74 -6.85
N VAL A 62 9.27 4.45 -7.19
CA VAL A 62 10.20 3.83 -8.15
C VAL A 62 9.90 4.30 -9.57
N LEU A 63 8.62 4.41 -9.95
CA LEU A 63 8.23 4.95 -11.24
C LEU A 63 8.70 6.39 -11.42
N CYS A 64 8.48 7.26 -10.41
CA CYS A 64 8.96 8.64 -10.45
C CYS A 64 10.49 8.74 -10.54
N ALA A 65 11.22 7.87 -9.81
CA ALA A 65 12.68 7.83 -9.91
C ALA A 65 13.14 7.41 -11.32
N LEU A 66 12.49 6.40 -11.92
CA LEU A 66 12.81 5.96 -13.27
C LEU A 66 12.49 7.04 -14.31
N GLU A 67 11.35 7.72 -14.18
CA GLU A 67 10.97 8.84 -15.05
C GLU A 67 11.99 9.98 -14.99
N ALA A 68 12.46 10.33 -13.78
CA ALA A 68 13.49 11.35 -13.60
C ALA A 68 14.80 10.97 -14.31
N MET A 69 15.24 9.71 -14.19
CA MET A 69 16.45 9.21 -14.86
C MET A 69 16.36 9.18 -16.40
N LEU A 70 15.15 9.13 -16.96
CA LEU A 70 14.94 9.16 -18.42
C LEU A 70 14.92 10.59 -19.00
N GLN A 71 14.77 11.61 -18.16
CA GLN A 71 14.77 13.02 -18.57
C GLN A 71 16.15 13.69 -18.46
N GLU A 72 17.14 12.98 -17.92
CA GLU A 72 18.56 13.34 -17.93
C GLU A 72 19.24 12.89 -19.23
#